data_AF-A0A9N7MJC3-F1
#
_entry.id   AF-A0A9N7MJC3-F1
#
_cell.length_a   1.000
_cell.length_b   1.000
_cell.length_c   1.000
_cell.angle_alpha   90.00
_cell.angle_beta   90.00
_cell.angle_gamma   90.00
#
_symmetry.space_group_name_H-M   'P 1'
#
loop_
_entity.id
_entity.type
_entity.pdbx_description
1 polymer ?
#
loop_
_entity_poly.entity_id
_entity_poly.type
_entity_poly.pdbx_seq_one_letter_code
_entity_poly.pdbx_strand_id
1 'polypeptide(L)'
;MVRSQMNFKRLSLTNIKIDIKRIPKKKTLIAATGAADVKGKWEKSSWGRKLIVQKGRATLNDFDRFKLMLAKIKISFPPHRFFVKLAGKDFYIGDSDGNITR
;
A
#
# COMPACT_ATOMS: atom_id res chain seq x y z
N MET A 1 4.78 -21.49 -14.02
CA MET A 1 6.13 -21.15 -13.52
C MET A 1 7.18 -22.09 -14.09
N VAL A 2 8.11 -21.56 -14.88
CA VAL A 2 9.24 -22.27 -15.49
C VAL A 2 10.51 -21.89 -14.73
N ARG A 3 11.44 -22.84 -14.52
CA ARG A 3 12.74 -22.56 -13.90
C ARG A 3 13.67 -21.99 -14.97
N SER A 4 14.24 -20.82 -14.73
CA SER A 4 15.24 -20.20 -15.60
C SER A 4 16.39 -19.61 -14.77
N GLN A 5 17.55 -19.44 -15.39
CA GLN A 5 18.69 -18.74 -14.81
C GLN A 5 18.44 -17.23 -14.87
N MET A 6 18.76 -16.50 -13.80
CA MET A 6 18.66 -15.04 -13.72
C MET A 6 19.90 -14.44 -13.07
N ASN A 7 20.34 -13.29 -13.57
CA ASN A 7 21.46 -12.54 -12.99
C ASN A 7 21.03 -11.86 -11.67
N PHE A 8 21.89 -11.90 -10.65
CA PHE A 8 21.60 -11.29 -9.34
C PHE A 8 21.32 -9.78 -9.42
N LYS A 9 21.89 -9.06 -10.39
CA LYS A 9 21.62 -7.62 -10.60
C LYS A 9 20.15 -7.31 -10.94
N ARG A 10 19.38 -8.29 -11.43
CA ARG A 10 17.94 -8.12 -11.74
C ARG A 10 17.04 -8.52 -10.58
N LEU A 11 17.60 -9.02 -9.49
CA LEU A 11 16.88 -9.51 -8.33
C LEU A 11 17.15 -8.59 -7.15
N SER A 12 16.12 -8.38 -6.35
CA SER A 12 16.22 -7.66 -5.08
C SER A 12 15.83 -8.64 -3.97
N LEU A 13 16.74 -8.83 -3.01
CA LEU A 13 16.52 -9.75 -1.90
C LEU A 13 15.40 -9.23 -0.99
N THR A 14 14.63 -10.17 -0.45
CA THR A 14 13.56 -9.88 0.51
C THR A 14 13.91 -10.48 1.87
N ASN A 15 13.29 -9.96 2.93
CA ASN A 15 13.53 -10.47 4.30
C ASN A 15 12.84 -11.81 4.58
N ILE A 16 12.13 -12.40 3.60
CA ILE A 16 11.41 -13.67 3.76
C ILE A 16 12.39 -14.82 3.45
N LYS A 17 12.84 -15.50 4.49
CA LYS A 17 13.68 -16.70 4.38
C LYS A 17 12.84 -17.98 4.44
N ILE A 18 13.21 -18.96 3.61
CA ILE A 18 12.66 -20.32 3.63
C ILE A 18 13.86 -21.24 3.71
N ASP A 19 13.88 -22.15 4.67
CA ASP A 19 14.94 -23.14 4.76
C ASP A 19 14.68 -24.28 3.76
N ILE A 20 15.62 -24.49 2.84
CA ILE A 20 15.53 -25.49 1.78
C ILE A 20 16.91 -26.10 1.52
N LYS A 21 16.93 -27.40 1.21
CA LYS A 21 18.15 -28.08 0.75
C LYS A 21 18.64 -27.48 -0.57
N ARG A 22 19.96 -27.47 -0.79
CA ARG A 22 20.60 -27.01 -2.03
C ARG A 22 20.08 -27.81 -3.22
N ILE A 23 19.57 -27.12 -4.24
CA ILE A 23 18.98 -27.68 -5.49
C ILE A 23 17.75 -28.57 -5.22
N PRO A 24 16.62 -28.00 -4.75
CA PRO A 24 15.39 -28.78 -4.56
C PRO A 24 14.70 -29.07 -5.90
N LYS A 25 13.92 -30.15 -5.97
CA LYS A 25 12.98 -30.39 -7.09
C LYS A 25 11.81 -29.39 -7.00
N LYS A 26 11.20 -29.07 -8.15
CA LYS A 26 10.10 -28.09 -8.23
C LYS A 26 8.93 -28.42 -7.30
N LYS A 27 8.54 -29.70 -7.19
CA LYS A 27 7.46 -30.16 -6.32
C LYS A 27 7.74 -29.83 -4.84
N THR A 28 8.94 -30.15 -4.37
CA THR A 28 9.39 -29.89 -3.00
C THR A 28 9.46 -28.39 -2.69
N LEU A 29 9.91 -27.57 -3.64
CA LEU A 29 9.98 -26.12 -3.47
C LEU A 29 8.58 -25.49 -3.33
N ILE A 30 7.62 -25.93 -4.15
CA ILE A 30 6.23 -25.44 -4.08
C ILE A 30 5.62 -25.81 -2.72
N ALA A 31 5.81 -27.05 -2.27
CA ALA A 31 5.35 -27.51 -0.96
C ALA A 31 5.97 -26.69 0.19
N ALA A 32 7.29 -26.46 0.17
CA ALA A 32 7.97 -25.66 1.19
C ALA A 32 7.51 -24.18 1.19
N THR A 33 7.30 -23.61 0.00
CA THR A 33 6.80 -22.22 -0.16
C THR A 33 5.38 -22.07 0.38
N GLY A 34 4.53 -23.08 0.15
CA GLY A 34 3.17 -23.15 0.70
C GLY A 34 3.17 -23.32 2.22
N ALA A 35 3.95 -24.26 2.74
CA ALA A 35 4.07 -24.51 4.18
C ALA A 35 4.59 -23.28 4.96
N ALA A 36 5.48 -22.49 4.35
CA ALA A 36 6.02 -21.29 4.96
C ALA A 36 5.12 -20.04 4.84
N ASP A 37 3.95 -20.15 4.18
CA ASP A 37 3.02 -19.05 3.84
C ASP A 37 3.73 -17.79 3.32
N VAL A 38 4.57 -17.98 2.31
CA VAL A 38 5.38 -16.90 1.74
C VAL A 38 4.50 -15.85 1.07
N LYS A 39 3.40 -16.29 0.44
CA LYS A 39 2.46 -15.41 -0.24
C LYS A 39 1.73 -14.50 0.75
N GLY A 40 1.19 -15.05 1.84
CA GLY A 40 0.53 -14.26 2.88
C GLY A 40 1.50 -13.29 3.57
N LYS A 41 2.72 -13.73 3.87
CA LYS A 41 3.78 -12.84 4.41
C LYS A 41 4.16 -11.73 3.44
N TRP A 42 4.22 -12.01 2.14
CA TRP A 42 4.50 -11.02 1.11
C TRP A 42 3.39 -9.97 0.99
N GLU A 43 2.12 -10.39 0.98
CA GLU A 43 0.97 -9.48 0.88
C GLU A 43 0.85 -8.56 2.10
N LYS A 44 1.23 -9.06 3.29
CA LYS A 44 1.27 -8.28 4.53
C LYS A 44 2.50 -7.36 4.63
N SER A 45 3.56 -7.64 3.88
CA SER A 45 4.77 -6.82 3.89
C SER A 45 4.48 -5.42 3.35
N SER A 46 5.11 -4.40 3.93
CA SER A 46 4.99 -2.99 3.48
C SER A 46 5.36 -2.85 1.99
N TRP A 47 6.39 -3.56 1.54
CA TRP A 47 6.83 -3.54 0.16
C TRP A 47 5.85 -4.26 -0.78
N GLY A 48 5.38 -5.45 -0.39
CA GLY A 48 4.38 -6.18 -1.17
C GLY A 48 3.07 -5.41 -1.29
N ARG A 49 2.58 -4.81 -0.18
CA ARG A 49 1.41 -3.93 -0.17
C ARG A 49 1.59 -2.72 -1.09
N LYS A 50 2.78 -2.10 -1.11
CA LYS A 50 3.08 -0.99 -2.03
C LYS A 50 2.91 -1.40 -3.49
N LEU A 51 3.44 -2.56 -3.87
CA LEU A 51 3.31 -3.07 -5.24
C LEU A 51 1.85 -3.41 -5.60
N ILE A 52 1.09 -3.98 -4.67
CA ILE A 52 -0.34 -4.27 -4.88
C ILE A 52 -1.12 -2.98 -5.08
N VAL A 53 -0.89 -1.97 -4.25
CA VAL A 53 -1.52 -0.65 -4.38
C VAL A 53 -1.13 0.00 -5.71
N GLN A 54 0.14 -0.07 -6.13
CA GLN A 54 0.58 0.47 -7.41
C GLN A 54 -0.12 -0.20 -8.59
N LYS A 55 -0.26 -1.53 -8.56
CA LYS A 55 -1.02 -2.28 -9.57
C LYS A 55 -2.48 -1.88 -9.59
N GLY A 56 -3.14 -1.82 -8.43
CA GLY A 56 -4.54 -1.39 -8.32
C GLY A 56 -4.78 0.05 -8.80
N ARG A 57 -3.81 0.95 -8.57
CA ARG A 57 -3.87 2.34 -9.09
C ARG A 57 -3.70 2.40 -10.61
N ALA A 58 -2.88 1.54 -11.19
CA ALA A 58 -2.70 1.47 -12.63
C ALA A 58 -3.96 0.96 -13.35
N THR A 59 -4.70 0.04 -12.73
CA THR A 59 -5.93 -0.53 -13.30
C THR A 59 -7.19 0.31 -13.07
N LEU A 60 -7.10 1.43 -12.35
CA LEU A 60 -8.27 2.19 -11.93
C LEU A 60 -8.94 2.90 -13.11
N ASN A 61 -10.26 2.79 -13.22
CA ASN A 61 -11.04 3.54 -14.21
C ASN A 61 -11.24 5.00 -13.77
N ASP A 62 -11.57 5.89 -14.71
CA ASP A 62 -11.66 7.33 -14.46
C ASP A 62 -12.69 7.69 -13.36
N PHE A 63 -13.85 7.04 -13.41
CA PHE A 63 -14.89 7.21 -12.39
C PHE A 63 -14.40 6.86 -10.96
N ASP A 64 -13.56 5.82 -10.83
CA ASP A 64 -13.01 5.43 -9.53
C ASP A 64 -11.92 6.42 -9.06
N ARG A 65 -11.23 7.10 -9.99
CA ARG A 65 -10.28 8.17 -9.65
C ARG A 65 -11.02 9.37 -9.07
N PHE A 66 -12.17 9.71 -9.65
CA PHE A 66 -13.04 10.77 -9.13
C PHE A 66 -13.54 10.46 -7.70
N LYS A 67 -13.98 9.23 -7.43
CA LYS A 67 -14.34 8.80 -6.06
C LYS A 67 -13.17 8.93 -5.08
N LEU A 68 -11.97 8.49 -5.48
CA LEU A 68 -10.77 8.62 -4.66
C LEU A 68 -10.40 10.09 -4.40
N MET A 69 -10.59 10.98 -5.37
CA MET A 69 -10.38 12.41 -5.19
C MET A 69 -11.30 12.99 -4.12
N LEU A 70 -12.61 12.73 -4.21
CA LEU A 70 -13.57 13.20 -3.21
C LEU A 70 -13.28 12.64 -1.80
N ALA A 71 -12.92 11.36 -1.71
CA ALA A 71 -12.51 10.75 -0.44
C ALA A 71 -11.26 11.41 0.14
N LYS A 72 -10.25 11.73 -0.69
CA LYS A 72 -9.05 12.45 -0.26
C LYS A 72 -9.35 13.85 0.25
N ILE A 73 -10.22 14.61 -0.43
CA ILE A 73 -10.63 15.95 0.00
C ILE A 73 -11.30 15.87 1.38
N LYS A 74 -12.24 14.92 1.55
CA LYS A 74 -12.91 14.68 2.84
C LYS A 74 -11.95 14.25 3.94
N ILE A 75 -10.92 13.46 3.64
CA ILE A 75 -9.92 13.02 4.63
C ILE A 75 -8.92 14.13 4.93
N SER A 76 -8.58 15.01 3.99
CA SER A 76 -7.59 16.08 4.20
C SER A 76 -8.15 17.26 4.98
N PHE A 77 -9.44 17.53 4.86
CA PHE A 77 -10.08 18.73 5.43
C PHE A 77 -10.18 18.71 6.97
N PRO A 78 -10.66 17.63 7.65
CA PRO A 78 -10.70 17.55 9.12
C PRO A 78 -9.32 17.58 9.79
N PRO A 79 -8.32 16.76 9.43
CA PRO A 79 -7.02 16.76 10.09
C PRO A 79 -6.25 18.05 9.82
N HIS A 80 -6.46 18.75 8.70
CA HIS A 80 -5.94 20.11 8.54
C HIS A 80 -6.59 21.06 9.56
N ARG A 81 -7.92 21.02 9.76
CA ARG A 81 -8.62 21.83 10.78
C ARG A 81 -8.16 21.50 12.20
N PHE A 82 -7.95 20.21 12.53
CA PHE A 82 -7.39 19.78 13.82
C PHE A 82 -5.93 20.18 13.99
N PHE A 83 -5.11 20.08 12.94
CA PHE A 83 -3.70 20.47 12.98
C PHE A 83 -3.54 22.00 13.11
N VAL A 84 -4.39 22.78 12.45
CA VAL A 84 -4.48 24.24 12.59
C VAL A 84 -4.93 24.64 14.00
N LYS A 85 -5.92 23.93 14.58
CA LYS A 85 -6.37 24.10 15.98
C LYS A 85 -5.23 23.81 16.97
N LEU A 86 -4.49 22.71 16.78
CA LEU A 86 -3.33 22.34 17.61
C LEU A 86 -2.13 23.29 17.42
N ALA A 87 -1.97 23.88 16.24
CA ALA A 87 -0.94 24.85 15.92
C ALA A 87 -1.27 26.29 16.36
N GLY A 88 -2.37 26.50 17.11
CA GLY A 88 -2.71 27.78 17.72
C GLY A 88 -3.00 28.93 16.74
N LYS A 89 -3.32 28.63 15.48
CA LYS A 89 -3.73 29.64 14.49
C LYS A 89 -5.25 29.62 14.37
N ASP A 90 -5.92 30.50 15.10
CA ASP A 90 -7.36 30.71 14.98
C ASP A 90 -7.68 31.42 13.66
N PHE A 91 -7.84 30.63 12.60
CA PHE A 91 -8.38 31.12 11.34
C PHE A 91 -9.89 30.82 11.30
N TYR A 92 -10.68 31.87 11.50
CA TYR A 92 -12.13 31.84 11.33
C TYR A 92 -12.46 31.55 9.86
N ILE A 93 -13.03 30.38 9.58
CA ILE A 93 -13.76 30.13 8.33
C ILE A 93 -15.15 29.67 8.74
N GLY A 94 -16.12 30.52 8.42
CA GLY A 94 -17.53 30.34 8.74
C GLY A 94 -18.06 28.98 8.30
N ASP A 95 -18.93 28.42 9.14
CA ASP A 95 -19.71 27.25 8.80
C ASP A 95 -20.68 27.58 7.66
N SER A 96 -21.15 26.53 6.99
CA SER A 96 -21.94 26.50 5.74
C SER A 96 -23.30 27.24 5.76
N ASP A 97 -23.60 28.03 6.79
CA ASP A 97 -24.92 28.62 7.04
C ASP A 97 -24.90 30.17 7.04
N GLY A 98 -23.87 30.78 6.46
CA GLY A 98 -23.94 32.19 6.03
C GLY A 98 -24.19 33.22 7.13
N ASN A 99 -23.82 32.96 8.39
CA ASN A 99 -23.85 33.98 9.43
C ASN A 99 -22.50 34.11 10.15
N ILE A 100 -21.93 35.32 10.03
CA ILE A 100 -20.75 35.77 10.75
C ILE A 100 -21.25 36.47 12.01
N THR A 101 -21.01 35.88 13.18
CA THR A 101 -21.09 36.58 14.47
C THR A 101 -19.78 36.42 15.22
N ARG A 102 -19.40 37.51 15.90
CA ARG A 102 -18.06 37.88 16.41
C ARG A 102 -17.26 36.76 17.06
#